data_AF-A0A0I9SE87-F1
#
_entry.id   AF-A0A0I9SE87-F1
#
_cell.length_a   1.000
_cell.length_b   1.000
_cell.length_c   1.000
_cell.angle_alpha   90.00
_cell.angle_beta   90.00
_cell.angle_gamma   90.00
#
_symmetry.space_group_name_H-M   'P 1'
#
loop_
_entity.id
_entity.type
_entity.pdbx_description
1 polymer ?
#
loop_
_entity_poly.entity_id
_entity_poly.type
_entity_poly.pdbx_seq_one_letter_code
_entity_poly.pdbx_strand_id
1 'polypeptide(L)' 'MLRLASPQLPIGGYSYSQGLEMAVENGWVNDSDSARRWLEDQLLLNLARFEAPLLLAHCEAAAQDDWPRL' A
#
# COMPACT_ATOMS: atom_id res chain seq x y z
N MET A 1 7.30 16.39 3.37
CA MET A 1 6.85 15.11 2.76
C MET A 1 7.90 14.00 2.85
N LEU A 2 9.18 14.24 2.57
CA LEU A 2 10.22 13.18 2.58
C LEU A 2 10.39 12.39 3.90
N ARG A 3 10.14 12.99 5.06
CA ARG A 3 10.26 12.27 6.35
C ARG A 3 9.19 11.20 6.56
N LEU A 4 7.98 11.41 6.03
CA LEU A 4 6.87 10.47 6.16
C LEU A 4 6.97 9.32 5.15
N ALA A 5 7.60 9.55 4.01
CA ALA A 5 7.92 8.51 3.03
C ALA A 5 9.18 7.71 3.38
N SER A 6 9.81 7.98 4.54
CA SER A 6 11.07 7.36 4.90
C SER A 6 10.85 5.89 5.27
N PRO A 7 11.65 4.97 4.71
CA PRO A 7 11.63 3.55 5.10
C PRO A 7 12.03 3.32 6.56
N GLN A 8 12.63 4.32 7.21
CA GLN A 8 13.11 4.27 8.60
C GLN A 8 12.10 4.84 9.60
N LEU A 9 10.90 5.22 9.14
CA LEU A 9 9.86 5.73 10.04
C LEU A 9 9.40 4.59 10.98
N PRO A 10 9.43 4.76 12.31
CA PRO A 10 9.20 3.67 13.26
C PRO A 10 7.70 3.42 13.49
N ILE A 11 6.98 3.12 12.42
CA ILE A 11 5.53 2.88 12.41
C ILE A 11 5.16 1.41 12.17
N GLY A 12 6.16 0.54 12.01
CA GLY A 12 5.97 -0.89 11.75
C GLY A 12 6.56 -1.32 10.40
N GLY A 13 6.28 -2.56 10.00
CA GLY A 13 6.69 -3.12 8.71
C GLY A 13 5.84 -2.61 7.54
N TYR A 14 6.30 -2.86 6.31
CA TYR A 14 5.55 -2.51 5.11
C TYR A 14 4.31 -3.37 4.96
N SER A 15 3.16 -2.74 4.67
CA SER A 15 2.01 -3.43 4.12
C SER A 15 2.44 -4.29 2.92
N TYR A 16 1.84 -5.47 2.78
CA TYR A 16 2.09 -6.44 1.70
C TYR A 16 3.37 -7.27 1.76
N SER A 17 4.26 -7.09 2.76
CA SER A 17 5.50 -7.88 2.87
C SER A 17 5.23 -9.39 3.00
N GLN A 18 4.30 -9.78 3.88
CA GLN A 18 3.90 -11.18 4.06
C GLN A 18 3.26 -11.79 2.80
N GLY A 19 2.50 -10.98 2.05
CA GLY A 19 1.90 -11.42 0.79
C GLY A 19 2.97 -11.69 -0.28
N LEU A 20 4.00 -10.86 -0.33
CA LEU A 20 5.14 -11.05 -1.23
C LEU A 20 5.99 -12.26 -0.82
N GLU A 21 6.27 -12.42 0.48
CA GLU A 21 6.99 -13.59 1.03
C GLU A 21 6.29 -14.89 0.60
N MET A 22 4.97 -14.98 0.81
CA MET A 22 4.18 -16.14 0.40
C MET A 22 4.17 -16.35 -1.13
N ALA A 23 4.10 -15.27 -1.92
CA ALA A 23 4.14 -15.36 -3.38
C ALA A 23 5.50 -15.87 -3.89
N VAL A 24 6.59 -15.57 -3.19
CA VAL A 24 7.92 -16.13 -3.46
C VAL A 24 8.00 -17.59 -3.03
N GLU A 25 7.54 -17.92 -1.82
CA GLU A 25 7.53 -19.29 -1.30
C GLU A 25 6.75 -20.26 -2.20
N ASN A 26 5.64 -19.80 -2.78
CA ASN A 26 4.82 -20.56 -3.73
C ASN A 26 5.33 -20.52 -5.18
N GLY A 27 6.42 -19.80 -5.45
CA GLY A 27 7.02 -19.68 -6.78
C GLY A 27 6.23 -18.82 -7.77
N TRP A 28 5.23 -18.07 -7.33
CA TRP A 28 4.48 -17.12 -8.17
C TRP A 28 5.33 -15.91 -8.56
N VAL A 29 6.23 -15.50 -7.67
CA VAL A 29 7.28 -14.51 -7.93
C VAL A 29 8.63 -15.22 -7.85
N ASN A 30 9.29 -15.39 -8.99
CA ASN A 30 10.55 -16.11 -9.10
C ASN A 30 11.61 -15.42 -9.99
N ASP A 31 11.24 -14.31 -10.62
CA ASP A 31 12.10 -13.49 -11.46
C ASP A 31 11.63 -12.03 -11.42
N SER A 32 12.35 -11.13 -12.10
CA SER A 32 12.00 -9.71 -12.16
C SER A 32 10.68 -9.44 -12.88
N ASP A 33 10.31 -10.25 -13.86
CA ASP A 33 9.09 -10.04 -14.66
C ASP A 33 7.83 -10.45 -13.89
N SER A 34 7.90 -11.54 -13.12
CA SER A 34 6.86 -11.96 -12.19
C SER A 34 6.74 -11.01 -11.01
N ALA A 35 7.86 -10.51 -10.48
CA ALA A 35 7.84 -9.49 -9.42
C ALA A 35 7.15 -8.19 -9.89
N ARG A 36 7.49 -7.70 -11.10
CA ARG A 36 6.83 -6.52 -11.67
C ARG A 36 5.32 -6.72 -11.78
N ARG A 37 4.88 -7.84 -12.37
CA ARG A 37 3.46 -8.15 -12.52
C ARG A 37 2.75 -8.20 -11.16
N TRP A 38 3.34 -8.86 -10.17
CA TRP A 38 2.77 -8.94 -8.84
C TRP A 38 2.62 -7.55 -8.19
N LEU A 39 3.64 -6.68 -8.32
CA LEU A 39 3.58 -5.31 -7.82
C LEU A 39 2.52 -4.47 -8.53
N GLU A 40 2.42 -4.56 -9.86
CA GLU A 40 1.36 -3.91 -10.64
C GLU A 40 -0.03 -4.34 -10.15
N ASP A 41 -0.23 -5.64 -9.90
CA ASP A 41 -1.48 -6.16 -9.35
C ASP A 41 -1.74 -5.63 -7.93
N GLN A 42 -0.75 -5.57 -7.04
CA GLN A 42 -0.94 -4.96 -5.72
C GLN A 42 -1.35 -3.48 -5.82
N LEU A 43 -0.73 -2.73 -6.74
CA LEU A 43 -1.07 -1.32 -6.96
C LEU A 43 -2.50 -1.16 -7.49
N LEU A 44 -2.90 -1.97 -8.47
CA LEU A 44 -4.18 -1.81 -9.15
C LEU A 44 -5.37 -2.45 -8.42
N LEU A 45 -5.14 -3.56 -7.72
CA LEU A 45 -6.19 -4.36 -7.12
C LEU A 45 -6.37 -4.05 -5.62
N ASN A 46 -5.31 -3.68 -4.92
CA ASN A 46 -5.36 -3.35 -3.49
C ASN A 46 -5.27 -1.85 -3.26
N LEU A 47 -4.11 -1.23 -3.56
CA LEU A 47 -3.88 0.19 -3.26
C LEU A 47 -4.94 1.09 -3.91
N ALA A 48 -5.12 0.97 -5.23
CA ALA A 48 -6.01 1.86 -5.99
C ALA A 48 -7.50 1.67 -5.67
N ARG A 49 -7.92 0.51 -5.16
CA ARG A 49 -9.34 0.20 -4.92
C ARG A 49 -9.75 0.26 -3.46
N PHE A 50 -8.80 0.25 -2.54
CA PHE A 50 -9.07 0.21 -1.11
C PHE A 50 -8.36 1.33 -0.36
N GLU A 51 -7.04 1.27 -0.25
CA GLU A 51 -6.29 2.20 0.61
C GLU A 51 -6.29 3.63 0.06
N ALA A 52 -6.04 3.83 -1.24
CA ALA A 52 -5.94 5.16 -1.84
C ALA A 52 -7.29 5.93 -1.83
N PRO A 53 -8.44 5.32 -2.20
CA PRO A 53 -9.73 5.98 -2.06
C PRO A 53 -10.07 6.32 -0.60
N LEU A 54 -9.73 5.44 0.34
CA LEU A 54 -9.97 5.68 1.76
C LEU A 54 -9.12 6.85 2.27
N LEU A 55 -7.83 6.88 1.93
CA LEU A 55 -6.92 7.97 2.28
C LEU A 55 -7.42 9.29 1.69
N LEU A 56 -7.86 9.29 0.42
CA LEU A 56 -8.43 10.48 -0.21
C LEU A 56 -9.67 10.97 0.55
N ALA A 57 -10.60 10.09 0.90
CA ALA A 57 -11.80 10.45 1.65
C ALA A 57 -11.47 11.04 3.03
N HIS A 58 -10.45 10.51 3.73
CA HIS A 58 -10.00 11.07 5.01
C HIS A 58 -9.34 12.44 4.82
N CYS A 59 -8.52 12.62 3.78
CA CYS A 59 -7.94 13.91 3.45
C CYS A 59 -9.01 14.96 3.13
N GLU A 60 -10.06 14.58 2.39
CA GLU A 60 -11.18 15.46 2.06
C GLU A 60 -12.00 15.84 3.30
N ALA A 61 -12.29 14.88 4.19
CA ALA A 61 -13.01 15.13 5.44
C ALA A 61 -12.19 16.04 6.39
N ALA A 62 -10.89 15.76 6.54
CA ALA A 62 -9.98 16.59 7.32
C ALA A 62 -9.89 18.03 6.78
N ALA A 63 -9.86 18.19 5.45
CA ALA A 63 -9.83 19.52 4.82
C ALA A 63 -11.12 20.34 5.04
N GLN A 64 -12.22 19.68 5.43
CA GLN A 64 -13.51 20.29 5.71
C GLN A 64 -13.82 20.37 7.22
N ASP A 65 -12.88 20.00 8.08
CA ASP A 65 -13.09 19.84 9.54
C ASP A 65 -14.28 18.89 9.88
N ASP A 66 -14.60 17.94 9.00
CA ASP A 66 -15.68 16.95 9.17
C ASP A 66 -15.18 15.73 9.98
N TRP A 67 -14.83 15.99 11.26
CA TRP A 67 -14.30 14.97 12.17
C TRP A 67 -15.18 13.74 12.37
N PRO A 68 -16.52 13.83 12.38
CA PRO A 68 -17.38 12.64 12.48
C PRO A 68 -17.27 11.69 11.28
N ARG A 69 -16.81 12.17 10.13
CA ARG A 69 -16.66 11.38 8.89
C ARG A 69 -15.25 10.83 8.69
N LEU A 70 -14.30 11.28 9.50
CA LEU A 70 -12.93 10.78 9.55
C LEU A 70 -12.87 9.45 10.33
#